data_AF-A0A965VPG7-F1
#
_entry.id   AF-A0A965VPG7-F1
#
_cell.length_a   1.000
_cell.length_b   1.000
_cell.length_c   1.000
_cell.angle_alpha   90.00
_cell.angle_beta   90.00
_cell.angle_gamma   90.00
#
_symmetry.space_group_name_H-M   'P 1'
#
loop_
_entity.id
_entity.type
_entity.pdbx_description
1 polymer ?
#
loop_
_entity_poly.entity_id
_entity_poly.type
_entity_poly.pdbx_seq_one_letter_code
_entity_poly.pdbx_strand_id
1 'polypeptide(L)'
;MVAVNYNFPIEKGSDFQINFIYNDENNNPIDLSEKCVIFTLLGDDNTKRVYSSRALSNYDTNGWSLTADNAGNITFKLSAEETSLFDFAVAVYDLDIKDINTIKLKNVRLSQGTIDLIDRNVDLSSDCPTNLTSLVITSTPIPTGETQVPTPTITQEITDFCLPYDCGPLDLFSTVYSGSGLSIGDLSTVTGSVIVTNTGIISNIELAINKLSHSSPTDLVMLLAPPSGNKILLSANHKIPNFNNNFSFMFSNKANSGIYLNHISNGEVCRIYDKTSIINYNSESLNSSFDHLFNYSITGVWNLIIKDTDPSGSGNIDSWKLVITYDNNIPENTDPFECGIP
;
A
#
# COMPACT_ATOMS: atom_id res chain seq x y z
N MET A 1 19.90 7.79 28.29
CA MET A 1 19.29 7.71 26.94
C MET A 1 17.78 7.69 27.10
N VAL A 2 17.06 8.40 26.23
CA VAL A 2 15.60 8.32 26.15
C VAL A 2 15.26 7.11 25.28
N ALA A 3 14.20 6.38 25.61
CA ALA A 3 13.73 5.25 24.80
C ALA A 3 13.33 5.75 23.40
N VAL A 4 13.70 5.01 22.36
CA VAL A 4 13.29 5.31 20.99
C VAL A 4 11.80 4.98 20.84
N ASN A 5 11.03 5.95 20.34
CA ASN A 5 9.63 5.70 19.99
C ASN A 5 9.56 5.12 18.57
N TYR A 6 9.00 3.92 18.42
CA TYR A 6 8.86 3.26 17.13
C TYR A 6 7.55 2.48 17.08
N ASN A 7 6.73 2.72 16.07
CA ASN A 7 5.45 2.02 15.88
C ASN A 7 5.56 1.09 14.68
N PHE A 8 4.93 -0.08 14.74
CA PHE A 8 4.94 -1.03 13.62
C PHE A 8 3.69 -1.91 13.62
N PRO A 9 3.20 -2.32 12.44
CA PRO A 9 2.07 -3.24 12.36
C PRO A 9 2.51 -4.70 12.52
N ILE A 10 1.58 -5.55 12.96
CA ILE A 10 1.68 -7.02 12.85
C ILE A 10 0.43 -7.51 12.10
N GLU A 11 0.60 -8.35 11.08
CA GLU A 11 -0.52 -9.02 10.44
C GLU A 11 -0.89 -10.28 11.23
N LYS A 12 -2.16 -10.38 11.64
CA LYS A 12 -2.70 -11.53 12.38
C LYS A 12 -2.55 -12.79 11.54
N GLY A 13 -1.95 -13.84 12.09
CA GLY A 13 -1.75 -15.08 11.36
C GLY A 13 -0.54 -15.07 10.40
N SER A 14 0.33 -14.07 10.44
CA SER A 14 1.59 -14.06 9.67
C SER A 14 2.79 -14.25 10.59
N ASP A 15 3.86 -14.83 10.05
CA ASP A 15 5.17 -14.82 10.70
C ASP A 15 5.67 -13.37 10.78
N PHE A 16 6.19 -12.98 11.94
CA PHE A 16 6.70 -11.64 12.21
C PHE A 16 8.11 -11.71 12.78
N GLN A 17 8.99 -10.85 12.30
CA GLN A 17 10.33 -10.66 12.85
C GLN A 17 10.72 -9.19 12.88
N ILE A 18 11.25 -8.74 14.00
CA ILE A 18 11.90 -7.43 14.15
C ILE A 18 13.28 -7.60 14.77
N ASN A 19 14.24 -6.83 14.26
CA ASN A 19 15.62 -6.81 14.75
C ASN A 19 15.94 -5.41 15.27
N PHE A 20 16.44 -5.33 16.50
CA PHE A 20 17.00 -4.11 17.08
C PHE A 20 18.51 -4.26 17.22
N ILE A 21 19.24 -3.16 17.09
CA ILE A 21 20.68 -3.11 17.35
C ILE A 21 20.92 -2.06 18.42
N TYR A 22 21.47 -2.47 19.56
CA TYR A 22 21.75 -1.56 20.66
C TYR A 22 23.22 -1.13 20.65
N ASN A 23 23.43 0.16 20.37
CA ASN A 23 24.75 0.77 20.30
C ASN A 23 24.96 1.80 21.41
N ASP A 24 26.22 2.04 21.75
CA ASP A 24 26.64 3.15 22.60
C ASP A 24 26.63 4.50 21.84
N GLU A 25 27.01 5.58 22.52
CA GLU A 25 27.06 6.94 21.95
C GLU A 25 28.07 7.08 20.79
N ASN A 26 28.97 6.13 20.62
CA ASN A 26 29.97 6.08 19.55
C ASN A 26 29.60 5.10 18.43
N ASN A 27 28.36 4.59 18.41
CA ASN A 27 27.85 3.56 17.50
C ASN A 27 28.54 2.18 17.64
N ASN A 28 29.20 1.88 18.76
CA ASN A 28 29.69 0.54 19.01
C ASN A 28 28.58 -0.34 19.59
N PRO A 29 28.41 -1.59 19.12
CA PRO A 29 27.43 -2.48 19.70
C PRO A 29 27.71 -2.81 21.16
N ILE A 30 26.65 -2.82 21.97
CA ILE A 30 26.73 -3.14 23.39
C ILE A 30 26.51 -4.64 23.58
N ASP A 31 27.43 -5.31 24.28
CA ASP A 31 27.31 -6.74 24.58
C ASP A 31 26.11 -7.02 25.52
N LEU A 32 25.19 -7.88 25.07
CA LEU A 32 23.98 -8.26 25.80
C LEU A 32 24.06 -9.65 26.45
N SER A 33 25.19 -10.34 26.39
CA SER A 33 25.35 -11.72 26.88
C SER A 33 24.99 -11.89 28.37
N GLU A 34 25.32 -10.86 29.17
CA GLU A 34 25.00 -10.80 30.60
C GLU A 34 23.75 -9.96 30.91
N LYS A 35 22.89 -9.76 29.92
CA LYS A 35 21.62 -9.02 30.10
C LYS A 35 20.42 -9.95 29.95
N CYS A 36 19.27 -9.45 30.38
CA CYS A 36 17.97 -10.02 30.13
C CYS A 36 17.17 -9.00 29.34
N VAL A 37 16.80 -9.35 28.11
CA VAL A 37 15.94 -8.53 27.27
C VAL A 37 14.50 -8.95 27.50
N ILE A 38 13.61 -7.99 27.66
CA ILE A 38 12.19 -8.21 27.93
C ILE A 38 11.37 -7.37 26.95
N PHE A 39 10.46 -8.03 26.23
CA PHE A 39 9.48 -7.36 25.38
C PHE A 39 8.11 -7.51 26.04
N THR A 40 7.52 -6.42 26.48
CA THR A 40 6.18 -6.40 27.10
C THR A 40 5.19 -5.78 26.14
N LEU A 41 4.02 -6.39 26.02
CA LEU A 41 2.91 -5.93 25.20
C LEU A 41 1.67 -5.80 26.09
N LEU A 42 0.94 -4.69 25.95
CA LEU A 42 -0.34 -4.43 26.61
C LEU A 42 -1.35 -4.02 25.54
N GLY A 43 -2.29 -4.90 25.23
CA GLY A 43 -3.40 -4.64 24.32
C GLY A 43 -4.42 -3.65 24.89
N ASP A 44 -5.16 -3.01 23.99
CA ASP A 44 -6.35 -2.21 24.30
C ASP A 44 -7.48 -3.02 24.96
N ASP A 45 -7.49 -4.33 24.72
CA ASP A 45 -8.31 -5.34 25.42
C ASP A 45 -7.82 -5.67 26.85
N ASN A 46 -6.76 -5.00 27.32
CA ASN A 46 -6.05 -5.25 28.58
C ASN A 46 -5.31 -6.60 28.66
N THR A 47 -5.18 -7.33 27.54
CA THR A 47 -4.32 -8.51 27.52
C THR A 47 -2.87 -8.10 27.65
N LYS A 48 -2.13 -8.83 28.47
CA LYS A 48 -0.71 -8.56 28.70
C LYS A 48 0.12 -9.76 28.32
N ARG A 49 1.10 -9.57 27.45
CA ARG A 49 2.11 -10.58 27.10
C ARG A 49 3.50 -10.09 27.44
N VAL A 50 4.35 -11.02 27.90
CA VAL A 50 5.72 -10.72 28.29
C VAL A 50 6.63 -11.80 27.72
N TYR A 51 7.56 -11.39 26.87
CA TYR A 51 8.56 -12.23 26.24
C TYR A 51 9.94 -11.91 26.84
N SER A 52 10.78 -12.92 27.03
CA SER A 52 12.10 -12.73 27.63
C SER A 52 13.15 -13.56 26.91
N SER A 53 14.34 -12.97 26.71
CA SER A 53 15.49 -13.69 26.15
C SER A 53 16.07 -14.77 27.05
N ARG A 54 15.56 -14.89 28.29
CA ARG A 54 15.90 -15.94 29.25
C ARG A 54 14.84 -17.02 29.35
N ALA A 55 13.68 -16.83 28.71
CA ALA A 55 12.65 -17.86 28.68
C ALA A 55 13.12 -19.03 27.82
N LEU A 56 12.70 -20.25 28.18
CA LEU A 56 12.85 -21.42 27.33
C LEU A 56 11.77 -21.35 26.24
N SER A 57 12.03 -20.55 25.20
CA SER A 57 11.15 -20.39 24.04
C SER A 57 11.92 -20.77 22.77
N ASN A 58 11.34 -21.63 21.96
CA ASN A 58 11.80 -21.91 20.61
C ASN A 58 10.70 -21.51 19.63
N TYR A 59 11.06 -20.77 18.59
CA TYR A 59 10.15 -20.30 17.54
C TYR A 59 9.31 -21.45 16.95
N ASP A 60 9.95 -22.57 16.64
CA ASP A 60 9.31 -23.70 15.96
C ASP A 60 8.33 -24.47 16.87
N THR A 61 8.49 -24.40 18.19
CA THR A 61 7.69 -25.18 19.16
C THR A 61 6.74 -24.34 20.00
N ASN A 62 7.08 -23.08 20.24
CA ASN A 62 6.31 -22.17 21.10
C ASN A 62 5.69 -21.02 20.30
N GLY A 63 5.99 -20.92 19.01
CA GLY A 63 5.51 -19.82 18.16
C GLY A 63 6.17 -18.48 18.42
N TRP A 64 7.22 -18.42 19.26
CA TRP A 64 7.95 -17.17 19.47
C TRP A 64 9.40 -17.41 19.91
N SER A 65 10.26 -16.42 19.66
CA SER A 65 11.59 -16.36 20.25
C SER A 65 12.03 -14.92 20.44
N LEU A 66 12.75 -14.67 21.52
CA LEU A 66 13.44 -13.40 21.76
C LEU A 66 14.90 -13.73 22.06
N THR A 67 15.83 -13.28 21.23
CA THR A 67 17.26 -13.54 21.42
C THR A 67 18.02 -12.23 21.52
N ALA A 68 19.15 -12.26 22.23
CA ALA A 68 20.09 -11.17 22.31
C ALA A 68 21.52 -11.72 22.26
N ASP A 69 22.43 -11.05 21.55
CA ASP A 69 23.80 -11.51 21.36
C ASP A 69 24.86 -10.50 21.85
N ASN A 70 26.14 -10.88 21.71
CA ASN A 70 27.27 -10.05 22.11
C ASN A 70 27.59 -8.90 21.13
N ALA A 71 26.89 -8.85 19.99
CA ALA A 71 26.99 -7.81 18.99
C ALA A 71 25.81 -6.83 19.09
N GLY A 72 25.11 -6.79 20.24
CA GLY A 72 24.02 -5.86 20.49
C GLY A 72 22.75 -6.15 19.69
N ASN A 73 22.68 -7.27 18.95
CA ASN A 73 21.49 -7.61 18.18
C ASN A 73 20.44 -8.21 19.10
N ILE A 74 19.22 -7.73 18.97
CA ILE A 74 18.03 -8.25 19.62
C ILE A 74 17.08 -8.68 18.51
N THR A 75 16.71 -9.95 18.48
CA THR A 75 15.80 -10.49 17.48
C THR A 75 14.55 -10.99 18.17
N PHE A 76 13.40 -10.42 17.81
CA PHE A 76 12.10 -10.87 18.27
C PHE A 76 11.34 -11.48 17.10
N LYS A 77 10.83 -12.69 17.29
CA LYS A 77 10.06 -13.44 16.30
C LYS A 77 8.77 -13.95 16.90
N LEU A 78 7.70 -13.88 16.12
CA LEU A 78 6.40 -14.46 16.40
C LEU A 78 5.96 -15.27 15.17
N SER A 79 5.46 -16.48 15.38
CA SER A 79 4.94 -17.31 14.30
C SER A 79 3.55 -16.84 13.90
N ALA A 80 3.12 -17.25 12.71
CA ALA A 80 1.74 -17.12 12.27
C ALA A 80 0.73 -17.64 13.31
N GLU A 81 1.02 -18.77 13.98
CA GLU A 81 0.14 -19.31 15.02
C GLU A 81 0.04 -18.36 16.22
N GLU A 82 1.16 -17.85 16.74
CA GLU A 82 1.17 -16.93 17.88
C GLU A 82 0.48 -15.60 17.57
N THR A 83 0.73 -15.03 16.38
CA THR A 83 0.09 -13.76 15.97
C THR A 83 -1.40 -13.95 15.72
N SER A 84 -1.86 -15.15 15.31
CA SER A 84 -3.28 -15.46 15.15
C SER A 84 -4.06 -15.44 16.47
N LEU A 85 -3.38 -15.58 17.60
CA LEU A 85 -3.97 -15.55 18.95
C LEU A 85 -4.10 -14.12 19.52
N PHE A 86 -3.67 -13.09 18.80
CA PHE A 86 -3.83 -11.70 19.27
C PHE A 86 -5.27 -11.22 19.04
N ASP A 87 -5.89 -10.69 20.08
CA ASP A 87 -7.29 -10.21 20.04
C ASP A 87 -7.42 -8.69 20.28
N PHE A 88 -6.31 -8.00 20.53
CA PHE A 88 -6.26 -6.53 20.60
C PHE A 88 -6.24 -5.92 19.20
N ALA A 89 -6.79 -4.72 19.02
CA ALA A 89 -6.63 -3.97 17.76
C ALA A 89 -5.34 -3.16 17.78
N VAL A 90 -5.05 -2.53 18.93
CA VAL A 90 -3.80 -1.81 19.17
C VAL A 90 -3.19 -2.28 20.49
N ALA A 91 -1.86 -2.42 20.53
CA ALA A 91 -1.13 -2.66 21.77
C ALA A 91 0.00 -1.67 21.97
N VAL A 92 0.22 -1.26 23.21
CA VAL A 92 1.43 -0.52 23.60
C VAL A 92 2.50 -1.53 23.98
N TYR A 93 3.74 -1.31 23.51
CA TYR A 93 4.87 -2.17 23.87
C TYR A 93 6.01 -1.40 24.54
N ASP A 94 6.77 -2.13 25.35
CA ASP A 94 8.05 -1.71 25.93
C ASP A 94 9.11 -2.79 25.66
N LEU A 95 10.27 -2.37 25.13
CA LEU A 95 11.48 -3.18 25.03
C LEU A 95 12.48 -2.71 26.10
N ASP A 96 12.72 -3.58 27.07
CA ASP A 96 13.54 -3.32 28.26
C ASP A 96 14.79 -4.21 28.29
N ILE A 97 15.87 -3.69 28.88
CA ILE A 97 17.07 -4.45 29.25
C ILE A 97 17.28 -4.39 30.75
N LYS A 98 17.49 -5.57 31.35
CA LYS A 98 17.81 -5.72 32.77
C LYS A 98 19.16 -6.39 32.97
N ASP A 99 19.94 -5.86 33.89
CA ASP A 99 21.17 -6.51 34.38
C ASP A 99 20.81 -7.77 35.16
N ILE A 100 21.38 -8.91 34.78
CA ILE A 100 21.25 -10.13 35.57
C ILE A 100 22.22 -10.09 36.77
N ASN A 101 21.91 -10.81 37.84
CA ASN A 101 22.79 -10.98 39.01
C ASN A 101 23.14 -9.69 39.78
N THR A 102 22.34 -8.63 39.63
CA THR A 102 22.51 -7.39 40.40
C THR A 102 21.44 -7.26 41.49
N ILE A 103 21.84 -6.77 42.67
CA ILE A 103 20.93 -6.57 43.82
C ILE A 103 20.05 -5.32 43.63
N LYS A 104 20.48 -4.38 42.79
CA LYS A 104 19.75 -3.15 42.46
C LYS A 104 19.10 -3.29 41.09
N LEU A 105 17.81 -3.01 40.99
CA LEU A 105 17.08 -2.97 39.73
C LEU A 105 17.70 -1.90 38.80
N LYS A 106 18.46 -2.34 37.80
CA LYS A 106 18.90 -1.53 36.67
C LYS A 106 18.09 -1.97 35.46
N ASN A 107 17.04 -1.22 35.15
CA ASN A 107 16.24 -1.39 33.94
C ASN A 107 16.51 -0.20 33.01
N VAL A 108 16.76 -0.47 31.74
CA VAL A 108 16.85 0.55 30.69
C VAL A 108 15.81 0.22 29.64
N ARG A 109 14.85 1.13 29.44
CA ARG A 109 13.92 1.05 28.33
C ARG A 109 14.63 1.50 27.06
N LEU A 110 14.76 0.60 26.09
CA LEU A 110 15.40 0.87 24.81
C LEU A 110 14.43 1.46 23.79
N SER A 111 13.24 0.87 23.70
CA SER A 111 12.22 1.26 22.74
C SER A 111 10.83 1.10 23.33
N GLN A 112 9.92 1.94 22.86
CA GLN A 112 8.49 1.86 23.14
C GLN A 112 7.71 2.28 21.90
N GLY A 113 6.42 1.99 21.88
CA GLY A 113 5.53 2.46 20.82
C GLY A 113 4.22 1.70 20.81
N THR A 114 3.52 1.77 19.68
CA THR A 114 2.29 1.02 19.44
C THR A 114 2.49 -0.04 18.36
N ILE A 115 1.71 -1.11 18.51
CA ILE A 115 1.56 -2.18 17.53
C ILE A 115 0.13 -2.17 17.08
N ASP A 116 -0.08 -1.98 15.77
CA ASP A 116 -1.39 -2.11 15.15
C ASP A 116 -1.55 -3.53 14.63
N LEU A 117 -2.59 -4.24 15.07
CA LEU A 117 -2.91 -5.57 14.57
C LEU A 117 -3.75 -5.45 13.30
N ILE A 118 -3.23 -5.96 12.19
CA ILE A 118 -3.91 -6.00 10.90
C ILE A 118 -4.59 -7.37 10.76
N ASP A 119 -5.91 -7.40 10.78
CA ASP A 119 -6.68 -8.61 10.53
C ASP A 119 -6.53 -9.10 9.08
N ARG A 120 -6.58 -10.42 8.90
CA ARG A 120 -6.61 -11.02 7.57
C ARG A 120 -7.99 -10.88 6.94
N ASN A 121 -7.99 -10.62 5.64
CA ASN A 121 -9.21 -10.61 4.84
C ASN A 121 -9.83 -12.00 4.65
N VAL A 122 -9.07 -13.06 4.89
CA VAL A 122 -9.48 -14.46 4.72
C VAL A 122 -8.88 -15.30 5.83
N ASP A 123 -9.69 -16.20 6.41
CA ASP A 123 -9.22 -17.14 7.42
C ASP A 123 -8.08 -18.01 6.89
N LEU A 124 -7.11 -18.25 7.76
CA LEU A 124 -6.04 -19.19 7.46
C LEU A 124 -6.57 -20.61 7.48
N SER A 125 -6.48 -21.28 6.33
CA SER A 125 -6.58 -22.73 6.29
C SER A 125 -5.42 -23.33 7.08
N SER A 126 -5.71 -24.22 8.03
CA SER A 126 -4.71 -24.97 8.79
C SER A 126 -3.86 -25.89 7.90
N ASP A 127 -4.34 -26.20 6.70
CA ASP A 127 -3.67 -27.05 5.74
C ASP A 127 -3.30 -26.28 4.47
N CYS A 128 -2.14 -26.63 3.91
CA CYS A 128 -1.78 -26.22 2.56
C CYS A 128 -2.79 -26.83 1.58
N PRO A 129 -3.48 -26.03 0.75
CA PRO A 129 -4.45 -26.56 -0.19
C PRO A 129 -3.75 -27.51 -1.15
N THR A 130 -4.08 -28.80 -1.06
CA THR A 130 -3.53 -29.85 -1.93
C THR A 130 -4.13 -29.83 -3.33
N ASN A 131 -5.21 -29.07 -3.52
CA ASN A 131 -5.91 -28.84 -4.78
C ASN A 131 -6.45 -27.42 -4.79
N LEU A 132 -6.66 -26.85 -6.00
CA LEU A 132 -7.51 -25.68 -6.16
C LEU A 132 -8.92 -26.02 -5.67
N THR A 133 -9.34 -25.41 -4.57
CA THR A 133 -10.76 -25.42 -4.17
C THR A 133 -11.55 -24.74 -5.28
N SER A 134 -12.56 -25.44 -5.79
CA SER A 134 -13.47 -24.86 -6.78
C SER A 134 -14.12 -23.63 -6.18
N LEU A 135 -14.15 -22.51 -6.92
CA LEU A 135 -14.95 -21.34 -6.59
C LEU A 135 -16.41 -21.79 -6.49
N VAL A 136 -16.90 -21.99 -5.27
CA VAL A 136 -18.33 -22.19 -5.04
C VAL A 136 -18.97 -20.83 -5.20
N ILE A 137 -19.41 -20.53 -6.42
CA ILE A 137 -20.34 -19.43 -6.65
C ILE A 137 -21.67 -19.91 -6.09
N THR A 138 -22.03 -19.51 -4.86
CA THR A 138 -23.41 -19.59 -4.37
C THR A 138 -24.26 -18.53 -5.05
N SER A 139 -24.34 -18.59 -6.39
CA SER A 139 -25.44 -18.00 -7.12
C SER A 139 -26.39 -19.14 -7.44
N THR A 140 -27.56 -19.13 -6.82
CA THR A 140 -28.70 -19.91 -7.31
C THR A 140 -29.58 -18.96 -8.12
N PRO A 141 -29.34 -18.75 -9.43
CA PRO A 141 -30.38 -18.26 -10.32
C PRO A 141 -31.13 -19.44 -10.93
N ILE A 142 -32.44 -19.30 -10.94
CA ILE A 142 -33.42 -20.19 -11.59
C ILE A 142 -33.19 -20.15 -13.12
N PRO A 143 -33.25 -21.29 -13.85
CA PRO A 143 -32.94 -21.31 -15.28
C PRO A 143 -34.15 -20.98 -16.17
N THR A 144 -33.90 -20.27 -17.28
CA THR A 144 -34.61 -20.49 -18.56
C THR A 144 -33.73 -20.09 -19.75
N GLY A 145 -33.46 -21.05 -20.65
CA GLY A 145 -33.29 -20.81 -22.09
C GLY A 145 -31.87 -20.63 -22.66
N GLU A 146 -31.45 -21.62 -23.45
CA GLU A 146 -30.23 -21.85 -24.25
C GLU A 146 -29.63 -20.66 -25.06
N THR A 147 -28.28 -20.53 -25.10
CA THR A 147 -27.36 -20.53 -26.28
C THR A 147 -25.89 -20.33 -25.81
N GLN A 148 -24.88 -20.97 -26.44
CA GLN A 148 -23.48 -21.06 -25.98
C GLN A 148 -22.50 -19.91 -26.40
N VAL A 149 -21.37 -19.81 -25.64
CA VAL A 149 -19.97 -19.34 -25.95
C VAL A 149 -19.60 -17.85 -25.67
N PRO A 150 -18.39 -17.47 -25.16
CA PRO A 150 -17.30 -18.17 -24.44
C PRO A 150 -16.96 -17.61 -23.03
N THR A 151 -16.19 -18.40 -22.29
CA THR A 151 -15.58 -18.19 -20.96
C THR A 151 -14.47 -17.11 -20.94
N PRO A 152 -14.41 -16.22 -19.94
CA PRO A 152 -13.17 -15.53 -19.60
C PRO A 152 -12.44 -16.29 -18.48
N THR A 153 -11.26 -16.78 -18.84
CA THR A 153 -10.19 -17.21 -17.94
C THR A 153 -9.66 -16.00 -17.17
N ILE A 154 -9.43 -16.11 -15.86
CA ILE A 154 -8.47 -15.24 -15.16
C ILE A 154 -7.41 -16.11 -14.49
N THR A 155 -6.23 -16.01 -15.08
CA THR A 155 -4.95 -16.60 -14.71
C THR A 155 -4.21 -15.61 -13.82
N GLN A 156 -3.78 -16.06 -12.64
CA GLN A 156 -2.46 -15.83 -12.04
C GLN A 156 -1.66 -14.59 -12.53
N GLU A 157 -1.79 -13.42 -11.88
CA GLU A 157 -0.87 -12.27 -12.06
C GLU A 157 -0.67 -11.43 -10.78
N ILE A 158 0.10 -11.95 -9.81
CA ILE A 158 0.77 -11.11 -8.79
C ILE A 158 2.27 -10.94 -9.14
N THR A 159 2.79 -11.69 -10.11
CA THR A 159 4.20 -11.61 -10.56
C THR A 159 4.45 -10.56 -11.66
N ASP A 160 3.44 -9.83 -12.15
CA ASP A 160 3.58 -8.85 -13.24
C ASP A 160 3.39 -7.39 -12.80
N PHE A 161 3.62 -7.12 -11.51
CA PHE A 161 3.40 -5.79 -10.92
C PHE A 161 4.63 -4.87 -10.88
N CYS A 162 5.84 -5.40 -11.09
CA CYS A 162 7.11 -4.66 -10.93
C CYS A 162 8.12 -4.85 -12.08
N LEU A 163 7.66 -5.06 -13.32
CA LEU A 163 8.53 -4.97 -14.49
C LEU A 163 7.92 -4.03 -15.55
N PRO A 164 8.61 -2.92 -15.92
CA PRO A 164 9.99 -2.58 -15.58
C PRO A 164 10.15 -1.75 -14.29
N TYR A 165 9.10 -1.47 -13.53
CA TYR A 165 9.17 -0.49 -12.45
C TYR A 165 9.81 -1.02 -11.18
N ASP A 166 10.90 -0.37 -10.78
CA ASP A 166 11.30 -0.16 -9.40
C ASP A 166 10.32 0.84 -8.77
N CYS A 167 9.03 0.47 -8.74
CA CYS A 167 8.10 1.10 -7.83
C CYS A 167 8.73 0.90 -6.46
N GLY A 168 9.26 1.96 -5.85
CA GLY A 168 9.63 1.92 -4.44
C GLY A 168 8.49 1.27 -3.64
N PRO A 169 8.77 0.67 -2.48
CA PRO A 169 7.79 -0.11 -1.74
C PRO A 169 6.45 0.65 -1.71
N LEU A 170 5.40 0.06 -2.30
CA LEU A 170 4.07 0.66 -2.29
C LEU A 170 3.72 0.98 -0.84
N ASP A 171 3.01 2.09 -0.62
CA ASP A 171 2.62 2.41 0.76
C ASP A 171 1.81 1.26 1.32
N LEU A 172 2.02 0.99 2.61
CA LEU A 172 1.14 0.14 3.39
C LEU A 172 -0.30 0.64 3.18
N PHE A 173 -1.24 -0.27 2.91
CA PHE A 173 -2.65 0.02 2.56
C PHE A 173 -2.92 0.55 1.14
N SER A 174 -1.96 0.40 0.21
CA SER A 174 -2.23 0.65 -1.21
C SER A 174 -2.98 -0.52 -1.86
N THR A 175 -4.08 -0.22 -2.56
CA THR A 175 -4.76 -1.18 -3.45
C THR A 175 -4.54 -0.77 -4.89
N VAL A 176 -4.32 -1.75 -5.76
CA VAL A 176 -4.18 -1.50 -7.19
C VAL A 176 -5.40 -1.96 -7.95
N TYR A 177 -5.86 -1.08 -8.83
CA TYR A 177 -6.96 -1.33 -9.74
C TYR A 177 -6.46 -1.26 -11.18
N SER A 178 -6.62 -2.35 -11.92
CA SER A 178 -6.10 -2.49 -13.28
C SER A 178 -7.15 -2.10 -14.32
N GLY A 179 -6.78 -1.18 -15.19
CA GLY A 179 -7.54 -0.83 -16.39
C GLY A 179 -6.99 -1.50 -17.64
N SER A 180 -7.88 -1.82 -18.58
CA SER A 180 -7.50 -2.43 -19.85
C SER A 180 -6.71 -1.47 -20.74
N GLY A 181 -6.00 -2.03 -21.72
CA GLY A 181 -5.38 -1.25 -22.79
C GLY A 181 -6.38 -0.41 -23.56
N LEU A 182 -5.89 0.70 -24.12
CA LEU A 182 -6.68 1.67 -24.87
C LEU A 182 -6.02 1.91 -26.22
N SER A 183 -6.80 1.78 -27.30
CA SER A 183 -6.39 2.22 -28.63
C SER A 183 -6.68 3.70 -28.78
N ILE A 184 -5.64 4.47 -29.09
CA ILE A 184 -5.69 5.91 -29.29
C ILE A 184 -5.76 6.12 -30.81
N GLY A 185 -6.96 6.40 -31.31
CA GLY A 185 -7.15 6.74 -32.71
C GLY A 185 -6.73 8.17 -33.00
N ASP A 186 -6.42 8.45 -34.26
CA ASP A 186 -6.13 9.80 -34.75
C ASP A 186 -7.28 10.76 -34.45
N LEU A 187 -6.95 11.94 -33.93
CA LEU A 187 -7.91 12.98 -33.53
C LEU A 187 -9.10 12.48 -32.69
N SER A 188 -8.86 11.47 -31.85
CA SER A 188 -9.92 10.80 -31.09
C SER A 188 -9.76 11.01 -29.58
N THR A 189 -10.82 10.69 -28.85
CA THR A 189 -10.78 10.56 -27.39
C THR A 189 -11.17 9.14 -27.03
N VAL A 190 -10.32 8.48 -26.26
CA VAL A 190 -10.56 7.16 -25.70
C VAL A 190 -10.67 7.25 -24.18
N THR A 191 -11.49 6.40 -23.58
CA THR A 191 -11.67 6.36 -22.13
C THR A 191 -11.60 4.92 -21.65
N GLY A 192 -10.74 4.68 -20.67
CA GLY A 192 -10.69 3.45 -19.90
C GLY A 192 -11.29 3.69 -18.52
N SER A 193 -12.08 2.75 -18.03
CA SER A 193 -12.74 2.87 -16.73
C SER A 193 -12.30 1.75 -15.80
N VAL A 194 -12.22 2.08 -14.52
CA VAL A 194 -12.01 1.14 -13.42
C VAL A 194 -13.06 1.43 -12.36
N ILE A 195 -13.66 0.38 -11.81
CA ILE A 195 -14.65 0.49 -10.73
C ILE A 195 -13.95 0.16 -9.42
N VAL A 196 -13.92 1.13 -8.51
CA VAL A 196 -13.44 0.97 -7.14
C VAL A 196 -14.64 0.71 -6.24
N THR A 197 -14.74 -0.50 -5.69
CA THR A 197 -15.83 -0.89 -4.77
C THR A 197 -15.44 -0.80 -3.30
N ASN A 198 -14.14 -0.76 -3.01
CA ASN A 198 -13.64 -0.52 -1.66
C ASN A 198 -14.15 0.83 -1.14
N THR A 199 -14.35 0.92 0.16
CA THR A 199 -14.71 2.15 0.88
C THR A 199 -13.53 2.61 1.71
N GLY A 200 -13.34 3.91 1.81
CA GLY A 200 -12.23 4.49 2.56
C GLY A 200 -11.95 5.92 2.12
N ILE A 201 -10.98 6.52 2.80
CA ILE A 201 -10.58 7.90 2.62
C ILE A 201 -9.21 7.93 1.96
N ILE A 202 -9.10 8.60 0.81
CA ILE A 202 -7.85 8.70 0.04
C ILE A 202 -6.78 9.42 0.87
N SER A 203 -5.60 8.81 0.98
CA SER A 203 -4.38 9.42 1.52
C SER A 203 -3.30 9.60 0.46
N ASN A 204 -3.28 8.78 -0.59
CA ASN A 204 -2.37 8.92 -1.72
C ASN A 204 -2.94 8.27 -3.00
N ILE A 205 -2.57 8.80 -4.17
CA ILE A 205 -2.92 8.25 -5.48
C ILE A 205 -1.68 8.25 -6.37
N GLU A 206 -1.49 7.15 -7.09
CA GLU A 206 -0.50 7.02 -8.15
C GLU A 206 -1.16 6.40 -9.39
N LEU A 207 -0.70 6.78 -10.58
CA LEU A 207 -1.26 6.30 -11.83
C LEU A 207 -0.15 5.86 -12.78
N ALA A 208 -0.11 4.58 -13.10
CA ALA A 208 0.87 4.02 -14.03
C ALA A 208 0.27 3.80 -15.42
N ILE A 209 1.04 4.17 -16.44
CA ILE A 209 0.74 3.93 -17.86
C ILE A 209 1.73 2.89 -18.38
N ASN A 210 1.22 1.77 -18.88
CA ASN A 210 2.05 0.68 -19.37
C ASN A 210 2.14 0.69 -20.90
N LYS A 211 3.38 0.73 -21.39
CA LYS A 211 3.77 0.59 -22.79
C LYS A 211 3.02 1.51 -23.75
N LEU A 212 3.05 2.81 -23.47
CA LEU A 212 2.60 3.82 -24.43
C LEU A 212 3.39 3.72 -25.73
N SER A 213 2.69 3.51 -26.83
CA SER A 213 3.21 3.61 -28.18
C SER A 213 2.38 4.63 -28.94
N HIS A 214 3.00 5.64 -29.53
CA HIS A 214 2.35 6.68 -30.31
C HIS A 214 3.37 7.30 -31.26
N SER A 215 3.01 7.61 -32.50
CA SER A 215 3.95 8.25 -33.44
C SER A 215 4.42 9.64 -32.97
N SER A 216 3.55 10.34 -32.25
CA SER A 216 3.80 11.68 -31.70
C SER A 216 3.15 11.81 -30.32
N PRO A 217 3.81 11.42 -29.21
CA PRO A 217 3.23 11.50 -27.87
C PRO A 217 2.99 12.94 -27.39
N THR A 218 3.56 13.93 -28.09
CA THR A 218 3.31 15.36 -27.92
C THR A 218 1.89 15.78 -28.21
N ASP A 219 1.09 14.92 -28.81
CA ASP A 219 -0.23 15.30 -29.29
C ASP A 219 -1.30 14.82 -28.29
N LEU A 220 -0.86 14.10 -27.26
CA LEU A 220 -1.69 13.49 -26.26
C LEU A 220 -2.01 14.45 -25.10
N VAL A 221 -3.29 14.45 -24.75
CA VAL A 221 -3.81 14.99 -23.50
C VAL A 221 -4.37 13.83 -22.68
N MET A 222 -3.85 13.66 -21.47
CA MET A 222 -4.24 12.60 -20.54
C MET A 222 -4.90 13.23 -19.32
N LEU A 223 -6.08 12.74 -18.97
CA LEU A 223 -6.81 13.15 -17.78
C LEU A 223 -7.19 11.95 -16.94
N LEU A 224 -7.18 12.12 -15.62
CA LEU A 224 -7.85 11.20 -14.70
C LEU A 224 -9.14 11.87 -14.22
N ALA A 225 -10.27 11.20 -14.37
CA ALA A 225 -11.54 11.64 -13.81
C ALA A 225 -11.87 10.78 -12.58
N PRO A 226 -11.84 11.36 -11.37
CA PRO A 226 -12.27 10.67 -10.15
C PRO A 226 -13.81 10.52 -10.13
N PRO A 227 -14.36 9.67 -9.23
CA PRO A 227 -15.80 9.53 -9.02
C PRO A 227 -16.46 10.83 -8.54
N SER A 228 -15.70 11.67 -7.85
CA SER A 228 -16.11 12.98 -7.37
C SER A 228 -14.93 13.95 -7.39
N GLY A 229 -15.21 15.26 -7.51
CA GLY A 229 -14.17 16.28 -7.64
C GLY A 229 -13.83 16.62 -9.10
N ASN A 230 -12.84 17.49 -9.26
CA ASN A 230 -12.40 17.94 -10.58
C ASN A 230 -11.49 16.90 -11.25
N LYS A 231 -11.47 16.89 -12.58
CA LYS A 231 -10.54 16.05 -13.34
C LYS A 231 -9.10 16.53 -13.13
N ILE A 232 -8.17 15.58 -13.14
CA ILE A 232 -6.74 15.86 -13.08
C ILE A 232 -6.17 15.85 -14.48
N LEU A 233 -5.53 16.95 -14.87
CA LEU A 233 -4.71 17.04 -16.07
C LEU A 233 -3.35 16.38 -15.79
N LEU A 234 -3.18 15.12 -16.16
CA LEU A 234 -1.97 14.34 -15.90
C LEU A 234 -0.81 14.81 -16.79
N SER A 235 -1.10 14.98 -18.08
CA SER A 235 -0.17 15.50 -19.07
C SER A 235 -0.95 16.08 -20.23
N ALA A 236 -0.40 17.12 -20.84
CA ALA A 236 -0.91 17.66 -22.09
C ALA A 236 0.23 18.25 -22.90
N ASN A 237 0.27 17.86 -24.17
CA ASN A 237 1.17 18.38 -25.17
C ASN A 237 2.63 18.45 -24.71
N HIS A 238 3.11 17.36 -24.08
CA HIS A 238 4.47 17.29 -23.57
C HIS A 238 5.38 16.62 -24.59
N LYS A 239 6.47 17.30 -24.93
CA LYS A 239 7.59 16.65 -25.61
C LYS A 239 8.29 15.74 -24.62
N ILE A 240 8.38 14.46 -24.96
CA ILE A 240 9.10 13.44 -24.19
C ILE A 240 10.38 13.14 -24.99
N PRO A 241 11.52 13.77 -24.69
CA PRO A 241 12.71 13.72 -25.54
C PRO A 241 13.28 12.30 -25.71
N ASN A 242 13.11 11.46 -24.68
CA ASN A 242 13.58 10.08 -24.64
C ASN A 242 12.48 9.07 -25.02
N PHE A 243 11.42 9.52 -25.70
CA PHE A 243 10.32 8.64 -26.05
C PHE A 243 10.75 7.57 -27.07
N ASN A 244 10.39 6.35 -26.77
CA ASN A 244 10.41 5.21 -27.67
C ASN A 244 9.09 4.45 -27.53
N ASN A 245 8.68 3.69 -28.55
CA ASN A 245 7.51 2.83 -28.41
C ASN A 245 7.65 1.91 -27.19
N ASN A 246 6.52 1.58 -26.58
CA ASN A 246 6.42 0.88 -25.31
C ASN A 246 6.99 1.70 -24.13
N PHE A 247 6.74 3.01 -24.11
CA PHE A 247 7.13 3.90 -23.03
C PHE A 247 6.20 3.75 -21.83
N SER A 248 6.75 3.30 -20.71
CA SER A 248 6.06 3.10 -19.45
C SER A 248 6.48 4.19 -18.47
N PHE A 249 5.55 4.74 -17.69
CA PHE A 249 5.84 5.73 -16.63
C PHE A 249 4.75 5.72 -15.55
N MET A 250 5.00 6.37 -14.40
CA MET A 250 4.01 6.54 -13.34
C MET A 250 3.93 8.00 -12.87
N PHE A 251 2.72 8.51 -12.70
CA PHE A 251 2.47 9.78 -12.03
C PHE A 251 2.35 9.55 -10.52
N SER A 252 3.13 10.28 -9.74
CA SER A 252 3.09 10.25 -8.27
C SER A 252 3.49 11.59 -7.68
N ASN A 253 2.79 12.02 -6.63
CA ASN A 253 3.16 13.20 -5.86
C ASN A 253 4.45 12.98 -5.04
N LYS A 254 4.87 11.71 -4.86
CA LYS A 254 6.11 11.33 -4.17
C LYS A 254 7.36 11.47 -5.04
N ALA A 255 7.22 11.60 -6.36
CA ALA A 255 8.37 11.79 -7.24
C ALA A 255 9.15 13.06 -6.84
N ASN A 256 10.45 13.09 -7.14
CA ASN A 256 11.30 14.23 -6.81
C ASN A 256 10.78 15.53 -7.44
N SER A 257 10.87 16.63 -6.69
CA SER A 257 10.45 17.95 -7.19
C SER A 257 11.23 18.32 -8.46
N GLY A 258 10.51 18.81 -9.48
CA GLY A 258 11.09 19.18 -10.78
C GLY A 258 11.24 18.02 -11.78
N ILE A 259 10.96 16.77 -11.38
CA ILE A 259 10.96 15.62 -12.30
C ILE A 259 9.56 15.45 -12.88
N TYR A 260 9.43 15.71 -14.19
CA TYR A 260 8.18 15.62 -14.94
C TYR A 260 8.35 14.65 -16.11
N LEU A 261 7.26 14.34 -16.81
CA LEU A 261 7.24 13.36 -17.90
C LEU A 261 8.32 13.60 -18.99
N ASN A 262 8.73 14.85 -19.22
CA ASN A 262 9.77 15.20 -20.19
C ASN A 262 11.21 15.04 -19.68
N HIS A 263 11.40 14.75 -18.39
CA HIS A 263 12.71 14.58 -17.76
C HIS A 263 13.06 13.11 -17.50
N ILE A 264 12.09 12.21 -17.68
CA ILE A 264 12.23 10.81 -17.29
C ILE A 264 12.59 9.90 -18.47
N SER A 265 13.16 8.76 -18.12
CA SER A 265 13.36 7.59 -18.97
C SER A 265 12.20 6.61 -18.85
N ASN A 266 12.14 5.63 -19.75
CA ASN A 266 11.14 4.58 -19.69
C ASN A 266 11.24 3.80 -18.36
N GLY A 267 10.12 3.63 -17.68
CA GLY A 267 9.99 2.93 -16.40
C GLY A 267 10.12 3.81 -15.16
N GLU A 268 10.26 5.12 -15.31
CA GLU A 268 10.45 6.03 -14.18
C GLU A 268 9.15 6.70 -13.70
N VAL A 269 9.22 7.29 -12.50
CA VAL A 269 8.13 8.00 -11.84
C VAL A 269 8.32 9.51 -12.01
N CYS A 270 7.25 10.24 -12.30
CA CYS A 270 7.27 11.69 -12.44
C CYS A 270 6.10 12.38 -11.71
N ARG A 271 6.25 13.69 -11.50
CA ARG A 271 5.16 14.56 -11.07
C ARG A 271 4.32 15.01 -12.26
N ILE A 272 3.11 15.44 -11.95
CA ILE A 272 2.26 16.17 -12.88
C ILE A 272 2.83 17.57 -13.07
N TYR A 273 3.00 17.99 -14.32
CA TYR A 273 3.40 19.35 -14.66
C TYR A 273 2.15 20.20 -14.93
N ASP A 274 1.96 21.26 -14.15
CA ASP A 274 0.77 22.10 -14.24
C ASP A 274 0.70 22.88 -15.56
N LYS A 275 -0.31 22.54 -16.36
CA LYS A 275 -0.72 23.24 -17.59
C LYS A 275 -2.19 23.64 -17.58
N THR A 276 -2.84 23.64 -16.42
CA THR A 276 -4.28 23.89 -16.29
C THR A 276 -4.69 25.31 -16.71
N SER A 277 -3.76 26.26 -16.68
CA SER A 277 -3.96 27.64 -17.16
C SER A 277 -4.02 27.79 -18.69
N ILE A 278 -3.49 26.81 -19.43
CA ILE A 278 -3.40 26.86 -20.90
C ILE A 278 -4.20 25.75 -21.58
N ILE A 279 -4.47 24.64 -20.89
CA ILE A 279 -5.25 23.52 -21.41
C ILE A 279 -6.65 23.55 -20.84
N ASN A 280 -7.63 23.66 -21.73
CA ASN A 280 -9.04 23.53 -21.40
C ASN A 280 -9.56 22.19 -21.92
N TYR A 281 -10.32 21.48 -21.09
CA TYR A 281 -11.07 20.29 -21.50
C TYR A 281 -12.55 20.57 -21.26
N ASN A 282 -13.34 20.71 -22.33
CA ASN A 282 -14.78 20.97 -22.27
C ASN A 282 -15.20 22.13 -21.35
N SER A 283 -14.34 23.15 -21.20
CA SER A 283 -14.55 24.29 -20.29
C SER A 283 -14.70 23.89 -18.80
N GLU A 284 -14.24 22.70 -18.42
CA GLU A 284 -14.23 22.24 -17.04
C GLU A 284 -13.01 22.80 -16.29
N SER A 285 -13.14 22.95 -14.96
CA SER A 285 -12.01 23.24 -14.09
C SER A 285 -11.16 21.98 -13.91
N LEU A 286 -9.86 22.08 -14.20
CA LEU A 286 -8.90 21.00 -14.08
C LEU A 286 -7.94 21.25 -12.92
N ASN A 287 -7.48 20.17 -12.29
CA ASN A 287 -6.40 20.20 -11.29
C ASN A 287 -5.12 19.57 -11.85
N SER A 288 -3.97 19.90 -11.28
CA SER A 288 -2.65 19.37 -11.66
C SER A 288 -1.96 18.61 -10.52
N SER A 289 -2.74 18.11 -9.56
CA SER A 289 -2.27 17.29 -8.44
C SER A 289 -3.38 16.36 -7.94
N PHE A 290 -2.99 15.21 -7.41
CA PHE A 290 -3.89 14.30 -6.69
C PHE A 290 -4.33 14.83 -5.32
N ASP A 291 -3.62 15.80 -4.74
CA ASP A 291 -3.81 16.21 -3.34
C ASP A 291 -5.23 16.69 -3.02
N HIS A 292 -5.91 17.28 -4.01
CA HIS A 292 -7.26 17.78 -3.82
C HIS A 292 -8.31 16.67 -3.59
N LEU A 293 -7.95 15.42 -3.88
CA LEU A 293 -8.78 14.24 -3.62
C LEU A 293 -8.48 13.61 -2.27
N PHE A 294 -7.45 14.08 -1.56
CA PHE A 294 -7.17 13.55 -0.23
C PHE A 294 -8.30 13.94 0.70
N ASN A 295 -8.67 13.00 1.58
CA ASN A 295 -9.86 13.08 2.43
C ASN A 295 -11.21 12.87 1.72
N TYR A 296 -11.22 12.51 0.43
CA TYR A 296 -12.45 12.12 -0.28
C TYR A 296 -12.61 10.60 -0.32
N SER A 297 -13.84 10.16 -0.59
CA SER A 297 -14.15 8.74 -0.77
C SER A 297 -13.47 8.17 -2.03
N ILE A 298 -12.91 6.97 -1.90
CA ILE A 298 -12.33 6.22 -3.03
C ILE A 298 -13.38 5.62 -3.97
N THR A 299 -14.60 5.39 -3.48
CA THR A 299 -15.58 4.50 -4.10
C THR A 299 -16.19 5.13 -5.35
N GLY A 300 -16.24 4.35 -6.42
CA GLY A 300 -16.93 4.70 -7.66
C GLY A 300 -16.11 4.46 -8.92
N VAL A 301 -16.52 5.10 -10.01
CA VAL A 301 -15.90 4.90 -11.32
C VAL A 301 -14.79 5.93 -11.54
N TRP A 302 -13.58 5.44 -11.73
CA TRP A 302 -12.42 6.23 -12.14
C TRP A 302 -12.21 6.05 -13.64
N ASN A 303 -11.98 7.16 -14.35
CA ASN A 303 -11.78 7.12 -15.80
C ASN A 303 -10.42 7.72 -16.18
N LEU A 304 -9.60 6.94 -16.88
CA LEU A 304 -8.47 7.46 -17.63
C LEU A 304 -8.96 7.89 -19.01
N ILE A 305 -8.81 9.17 -19.33
CA ILE A 305 -9.21 9.75 -20.61
C ILE A 305 -7.94 10.14 -21.35
N ILE A 306 -7.77 9.63 -22.56
CA ILE A 306 -6.65 10.00 -23.44
C ILE A 306 -7.23 10.58 -24.72
N LYS A 307 -6.78 11.76 -25.09
CA LYS A 307 -7.20 12.46 -26.31
C LYS A 307 -5.98 12.72 -27.17
N ASP A 308 -6.05 12.31 -28.43
CA ASP A 308 -5.16 12.80 -29.48
C ASP A 308 -5.70 14.13 -30.02
N THR A 309 -4.83 15.13 -30.12
CA THR A 309 -5.19 16.51 -30.44
C THR A 309 -4.60 17.03 -31.75
N ASP A 310 -3.71 16.30 -32.41
CA ASP A 310 -3.09 16.70 -33.68
C ASP A 310 -3.27 15.59 -34.75
N PRO A 311 -3.47 15.91 -36.04
CA PRO A 311 -3.69 14.90 -37.07
C PRO A 311 -2.45 14.06 -37.35
N SER A 312 -2.67 12.87 -37.92
CA SER A 312 -1.61 11.93 -38.34
C SER A 312 -0.85 11.28 -37.17
N GLY A 313 -1.56 11.08 -36.06
CA GLY A 313 -1.11 10.35 -34.89
C GLY A 313 -2.00 9.14 -34.63
N SER A 314 -1.44 8.01 -34.22
CA SER A 314 -2.25 6.99 -33.53
C SER A 314 -1.35 6.11 -32.70
N GLY A 315 -1.95 5.37 -31.78
CA GLY A 315 -1.20 4.51 -30.91
C GLY A 315 -2.05 3.75 -29.92
N ASN A 316 -1.43 3.34 -28.83
CA ASN A 316 -2.07 2.56 -27.80
C ASN A 316 -1.29 2.65 -26.48
N ILE A 317 -1.98 2.27 -25.42
CA ILE A 317 -1.37 1.77 -24.18
C ILE A 317 -1.80 0.31 -24.02
N ASP A 318 -0.93 -0.54 -23.48
CA ASP A 318 -1.26 -1.95 -23.25
C ASP A 318 -2.17 -2.12 -22.03
N SER A 319 -1.96 -1.29 -21.01
CA SER A 319 -2.78 -1.23 -19.80
C SER A 319 -2.48 0.04 -19.01
N TRP A 320 -3.28 0.29 -17.98
CA TRP A 320 -3.00 1.31 -16.97
C TRP A 320 -3.38 0.78 -15.60
N LYS A 321 -2.78 1.34 -14.56
CA LYS A 321 -3.03 0.93 -13.17
C LYS A 321 -3.26 2.17 -12.31
N LEU A 322 -4.34 2.16 -11.54
CA LEU A 322 -4.63 3.14 -10.52
C LEU A 322 -4.26 2.55 -9.16
N VAL A 323 -3.29 3.16 -8.49
CA VAL A 323 -2.87 2.78 -7.15
C VAL A 323 -3.45 3.81 -6.18
N ILE A 324 -4.23 3.36 -5.21
CA ILE A 324 -4.80 4.24 -4.19
C ILE A 324 -4.40 3.71 -2.83
N THR A 325 -3.76 4.56 -2.04
CA THR A 325 -3.57 4.37 -0.61
C THR A 325 -4.71 5.05 0.11
N TYR A 326 -5.39 4.32 1.00
CA TYR A 326 -6.54 4.84 1.72
C TYR A 326 -6.67 4.25 3.12
N ASP A 327 -7.33 4.99 4.00
CA ASP A 327 -7.71 4.54 5.34
C ASP A 327 -9.18 4.11 5.36
N ASN A 328 -9.46 2.97 5.99
CA ASN A 328 -10.81 2.46 6.20
C ASN A 328 -11.50 3.07 7.43
N ASN A 329 -10.75 3.77 8.27
CA ASN A 329 -11.27 4.45 9.45
C ASN A 329 -12.08 5.68 9.01
N ILE A 330 -13.34 5.46 8.66
CA ILE A 330 -14.34 6.54 8.68
C ILE A 330 -14.43 6.96 10.15
N PRO A 331 -14.12 8.22 10.52
CA PRO A 331 -14.29 8.65 11.90
C PRO A 331 -15.73 8.37 12.32
N GLU A 332 -15.91 7.60 13.41
CA GLU A 332 -17.22 7.43 14.02
C GLU A 332 -17.83 8.82 14.18
N ASN A 333 -18.95 9.03 13.51
CA ASN A 333 -19.77 10.21 13.69
C ASN A 333 -20.11 10.28 15.18
N THR A 334 -19.53 11.26 15.88
CA THR A 334 -19.88 11.54 17.26
C THR A 334 -21.30 12.07 17.26
N ASP A 335 -22.25 11.14 17.42
CA ASP A 335 -23.67 11.43 17.46
C ASP A 335 -23.95 12.41 18.62
N PRO A 336 -24.46 13.63 18.37
CA PRO A 336 -24.74 14.59 19.40
C PRO A 336 -26.13 14.32 19.98
N PHE A 337 -26.29 13.20 20.70
CA PHE A 337 -27.49 12.93 21.49
C PHE A 337 -27.15 12.49 22.92
N GLU A 338 -26.49 13.40 23.66
CA GLU A 338 -26.72 13.54 25.10
C GLU A 338 -27.67 14.70 25.35
N CYS A 339 -28.91 14.41 25.77
CA CYS A 339 -29.50 14.97 26.99
C CYS A 339 -30.95 14.49 27.16
N GLY A 340 -31.13 13.58 28.12
CA GLY A 340 -32.42 13.22 28.70
C GLY A 340 -32.19 12.59 30.06
N ILE A 341 -31.87 13.42 31.05
CA ILE A 341 -31.75 13.09 32.48
C ILE A 341 -33.13 12.65 33.03
N PRO A 342 -33.19 11.70 34.00
CA PRO A 342 -34.40 11.07 34.54
C PRO A 342 -35.47 11.99 35.13
#